data_AF-A0A0L0UND5-F1
#
_entry.id   AF-A0A0L0UND5-F1
#
_cell.length_a   1.000
_cell.length_b   1.000
_cell.length_c   1.000
_cell.angle_alpha   90.00
_cell.angle_beta   90.00
_cell.angle_gamma   90.00
#
_symmetry.space_group_name_H-M   'P 1'
#
loop_
_entity.id
_entity.type
_entity.pdbx_description
1 polymer ?
#
loop_
_entity_poly.entity_id
_entity_poly.type
_entity_poly.pdbx_seq_one_letter_code
_entity_poly.pdbx_strand_id
1 'polypeptide(L)'
;ADVVALLAYCVGQSLDAVQLWPAKDGKVGGELTPLEHALDFNLCDWWQPTKANYFGRISKELMSDALVDAGKVAQAASVLKMKKGDAAQLAEDELTASGWVPDCLLPVADEEFTVVQGADNSAAA
;
A
#
# COMPACT_ATOMS: atom_id res chain seq x y z
N ALA A 1 -6.19 -0.28 29.31
CA ALA A 1 -5.85 -0.24 27.87
C ALA A 1 -5.27 1.13 27.61
N ASP A 2 -4.07 1.18 27.02
CA ASP A 2 -3.38 2.42 26.69
C ASP A 2 -4.23 3.24 25.70
N VAL A 3 -4.34 4.56 25.87
CA VAL A 3 -5.14 5.43 24.99
C VAL A 3 -4.66 5.30 23.55
N VAL A 4 -3.36 5.10 23.35
CA VAL A 4 -2.74 4.84 22.05
C VAL A 4 -3.24 3.53 21.43
N ALA A 5 -3.42 2.48 22.24
CA ALA A 5 -3.92 1.19 21.75
C ALA A 5 -5.39 1.28 21.30
N LEU A 6 -6.22 2.06 22.01
CA LEU A 6 -7.61 2.29 21.59
C LEU A 6 -7.67 3.13 20.30
N LEU A 7 -6.88 4.20 20.22
CA LEU A 7 -6.79 5.02 19.02
C LEU A 7 -6.32 4.21 17.82
N ALA A 8 -5.25 3.42 17.98
CA ALA A 8 -4.73 2.53 16.93
C ALA A 8 -5.79 1.50 16.47
N TYR A 9 -6.56 0.93 17.41
CA TYR A 9 -7.67 0.03 17.08
C TYR A 9 -8.78 0.75 16.29
N CYS A 10 -9.18 1.95 16.72
CA CYS A 10 -10.20 2.75 16.02
C CYS A 10 -9.74 3.14 14.61
N VAL A 11 -8.52 3.63 14.45
CA VAL A 11 -7.94 4.01 13.15
C VAL A 11 -7.78 2.77 12.26
N GLY A 12 -7.29 1.65 12.80
CA GLY A 12 -7.17 0.40 12.05
C GLY A 12 -8.51 -0.12 11.51
N GLN A 13 -9.59 0.01 12.28
CA GLN A 13 -10.94 -0.35 11.83
C GLN A 13 -11.50 0.62 10.78
N SER A 14 -11.12 1.90 10.83
CA SER A 14 -11.52 2.88 9.81
C SER A 14 -10.79 2.68 8.47
N LEU A 15 -9.61 2.07 8.48
CA LEU A 15 -8.77 1.81 7.31
C LEU A 15 -8.86 0.37 6.79
N ASP A 16 -9.73 -0.47 7.36
CA ASP A 16 -9.89 -1.87 6.94
C ASP A 16 -10.29 -1.92 5.46
N ALA A 17 -9.32 -2.15 4.57
CA ALA A 17 -9.50 -2.20 3.13
C ALA A 17 -10.46 -3.30 2.65
N VAL A 18 -10.85 -4.25 3.52
CA VAL A 18 -11.88 -5.25 3.23
C VAL A 18 -13.28 -4.64 3.38
N GLN A 19 -13.47 -3.75 4.36
CA GLN A 19 -14.74 -3.02 4.59
C GLN A 19 -14.77 -1.74 3.75
N LEU A 20 -13.65 -1.03 3.78
CA LEU A 20 -13.24 0.01 2.87
C LEU A 20 -12.69 -0.64 1.59
N TRP A 21 -13.51 -1.44 0.90
CA TRP A 21 -13.28 -1.76 -0.50
C TRP A 21 -14.13 -0.79 -1.34
N PRO A 22 -13.89 0.55 -1.42
CA PRO A 22 -14.87 1.45 -2.03
C PRO A 22 -14.17 2.53 -2.88
N ALA A 23 -13.66 2.16 -4.04
CA ALA A 23 -13.45 3.13 -5.10
C ALA A 23 -13.82 2.42 -6.39
N LYS A 24 -14.48 3.12 -7.32
CA LYS A 24 -14.83 2.60 -8.65
C LYS A 24 -13.65 1.92 -9.36
N ASP A 25 -12.43 2.26 -8.96
CA ASP A 25 -11.16 1.86 -9.57
C ASP A 25 -10.34 0.86 -8.73
N GLY A 26 -10.82 0.44 -7.55
CA GLY A 26 -10.14 -0.56 -6.71
C GLY A 26 -8.82 -0.12 -6.07
N LYS A 27 -8.58 1.20 -5.95
CA LYS A 27 -7.42 1.79 -5.29
C LYS A 27 -7.78 2.30 -3.90
N VAL A 28 -6.93 2.02 -2.92
CA VAL A 28 -7.05 2.50 -1.52
C VAL A 28 -5.94 3.47 -1.12
N GLY A 29 -4.88 3.60 -1.91
CA GLY A 29 -3.74 4.49 -1.60
C GLY A 29 -4.12 5.95 -1.40
N GLY A 30 -5.17 6.45 -2.07
CA GLY A 30 -5.66 7.82 -1.85
C GLY A 30 -6.19 8.09 -0.44
N GLU A 31 -6.78 7.08 0.22
CA GLU A 31 -7.26 7.18 1.61
C GLU A 31 -6.09 7.05 2.61
N LEU A 32 -4.95 6.50 2.18
CA LEU A 32 -3.74 6.35 2.99
C LEU A 32 -2.89 7.62 2.98
N THR A 33 -2.92 8.42 1.91
CA THR A 33 -2.13 9.66 1.79
C THR A 33 -2.30 10.63 2.98
N PRO A 34 -3.52 10.95 3.46
CA PRO A 34 -3.69 11.84 4.61
C PRO A 34 -3.08 11.27 5.89
N LEU A 35 -3.11 9.93 6.04
CA LEU A 35 -2.53 9.25 7.19
C LEU A 35 -1.01 9.26 7.14
N GLU A 36 -0.44 9.01 5.95
CA GLU A 36 1.00 9.12 5.68
C GLU A 36 1.53 10.49 6.08
N HIS A 37 0.83 11.56 5.67
CA HIS A 37 1.18 12.93 6.04
C HIS A 37 1.01 13.21 7.55
N ALA A 38 -0.08 12.75 8.17
CA ALA A 38 -0.36 13.01 9.59
C ALA A 38 0.64 12.34 10.53
N LEU A 39 1.19 11.20 10.12
CA LEU A 39 2.13 10.39 10.90
C LEU A 39 3.59 10.55 10.44
N ASP A 40 3.84 11.38 9.42
CA ASP A 40 5.17 11.58 8.80
C ASP A 40 5.86 10.24 8.47
N PHE A 41 5.13 9.35 7.79
CA PHE A 41 5.64 8.04 7.35
C PHE A 41 5.25 7.75 5.91
N ASN A 42 6.04 6.92 5.24
CA ASN A 42 5.77 6.45 3.88
C ASN A 42 5.43 4.96 3.92
N LEU A 43 4.27 4.57 3.38
CA LEU A 43 3.84 3.17 3.34
C LEU A 43 4.81 2.28 2.54
N CYS A 44 5.47 2.83 1.52
CA CYS A 44 6.42 2.11 0.68
C CYS A 44 7.63 1.58 1.48
N ASP A 45 8.01 2.28 2.56
CA ASP A 45 9.15 1.88 3.40
C ASP A 45 8.83 0.67 4.29
N TRP A 46 7.55 0.44 4.57
CA TRP A 46 7.08 -0.61 5.49
C TRP A 46 6.43 -1.78 4.77
N TRP A 47 6.01 -1.60 3.53
CA TRP A 47 5.42 -2.64 2.72
C TRP A 47 6.44 -3.74 2.40
N GLN A 48 6.10 -4.98 2.73
CA GLN A 48 6.91 -6.16 2.46
C GLN A 48 6.06 -7.26 1.82
N PRO A 49 6.11 -7.40 0.48
CA PRO A 49 5.32 -8.41 -0.21
C PRO A 49 6.00 -9.77 -0.08
N THR A 50 5.47 -10.64 0.78
CA THR A 50 5.97 -12.02 0.94
C THR A 50 5.05 -13.04 0.27
N LYS A 51 5.54 -14.26 0.07
CA LYS A 51 4.73 -15.40 -0.38
C LYS A 51 3.56 -15.70 0.55
N ALA A 52 3.76 -15.59 1.86
CA ALA A 52 2.70 -15.85 2.84
C ALA A 52 1.65 -14.72 2.88
N ASN A 53 2.08 -13.47 2.69
CA ASN A 53 1.22 -12.30 2.82
C ASN A 53 0.55 -11.87 1.51
N TYR A 54 1.26 -11.88 0.39
CA TYR A 54 0.76 -11.30 -0.86
C TYR A 54 0.83 -12.29 -2.04
N PHE A 55 2.03 -12.76 -2.39
CA PHE A 55 2.20 -13.56 -3.61
C PHE A 55 1.50 -14.93 -3.58
N GLY A 56 1.27 -15.52 -2.40
CA GLY A 56 0.44 -16.73 -2.30
C GLY A 56 -1.03 -16.51 -2.66
N ARG A 57 -1.53 -15.28 -2.53
CA ARG A 57 -2.94 -14.91 -2.68
C ARG A 57 -3.30 -14.46 -4.09
N ILE A 58 -2.34 -13.92 -4.85
CA ILE A 58 -2.57 -13.43 -6.21
C ILE A 58 -2.31 -14.51 -7.30
N SER A 59 -2.66 -14.21 -8.55
CA SER A 59 -2.43 -15.11 -9.69
C SER A 59 -1.00 -15.00 -10.23
N LYS A 60 -0.56 -15.94 -11.08
CA LYS A 60 0.80 -15.90 -11.65
C LYS A 60 0.98 -14.74 -12.64
N GLU A 61 -0.11 -14.34 -13.28
CA GLU A 61 -0.18 -13.21 -14.18
C GLU A 61 0.08 -11.92 -13.39
N LEU A 62 -0.61 -11.72 -12.26
CA LEU A 62 -0.40 -10.54 -11.42
C LEU A 62 1.00 -10.51 -10.77
N MET A 63 1.59 -11.67 -10.46
CA MET A 63 3.00 -11.74 -10.05
C MET A 63 3.96 -11.31 -11.17
N SER A 64 3.66 -11.70 -12.41
CA SER A 64 4.43 -11.29 -13.58
C SER A 64 4.33 -9.78 -13.79
N ASP A 65 3.13 -9.22 -13.69
CA ASP A 65 2.89 -7.78 -13.82
C ASP A 65 3.65 -7.00 -12.74
N ALA A 66 3.57 -7.43 -11.47
CA ALA A 66 4.33 -6.84 -10.36
C ALA A 66 5.86 -6.84 -10.62
N LEU A 67 6.38 -7.92 -11.21
CA LEU A 67 7.80 -7.98 -11.59
C LEU A 67 8.13 -7.05 -12.76
N VAL A 68 7.22 -6.87 -13.72
CA VAL A 68 7.40 -5.88 -14.81
C VAL A 68 7.41 -4.47 -14.25
N ASP A 69 6.50 -4.15 -13.33
CA ASP A 69 6.43 -2.83 -12.68
C ASP A 69 7.70 -2.49 -11.91
N ALA A 70 8.33 -3.49 -11.29
CA ALA A 70 9.63 -3.35 -10.64
C ALA A 70 10.85 -3.42 -11.60
N GLY A 71 10.63 -3.47 -12.92
CA GLY A 71 11.69 -3.53 -13.93
C GLY A 71 12.36 -4.90 -14.09
N LYS A 72 11.82 -5.97 -13.50
CA LYS A 72 12.34 -7.36 -13.51
C LYS A 72 11.72 -8.20 -14.63
N VAL A 73 11.73 -7.68 -15.86
CA VAL A 73 11.04 -8.26 -17.03
C VAL A 73 11.49 -9.70 -17.34
N ALA A 74 12.77 -10.02 -17.15
CA ALA A 74 13.29 -11.37 -17.39
C ALA A 74 12.70 -12.39 -16.42
N GLN A 75 12.56 -12.02 -15.14
CA GLN A 75 11.97 -12.84 -14.09
C GLN A 75 10.45 -12.97 -14.28
N ALA A 76 9.77 -11.91 -14.72
CA ALA A 76 8.34 -11.92 -15.02
C ALA A 76 7.94 -13.03 -16.00
N ALA A 77 8.68 -13.15 -17.12
CA ALA A 77 8.46 -14.21 -18.10
C ALA A 77 8.72 -15.63 -17.54
N SER A 78 9.64 -15.74 -16.57
CA SER A 78 9.96 -17.01 -15.90
C SER A 78 8.82 -17.47 -15.00
N VAL A 79 8.25 -16.55 -14.20
CA VAL A 79 7.16 -16.80 -13.24
C VAL A 79 5.96 -17.51 -13.88
N LEU A 80 5.60 -17.13 -15.12
CA LEU A 80 4.46 -17.71 -15.81
C LEU A 80 4.61 -19.22 -16.07
N LYS A 81 5.84 -19.70 -16.28
CA LYS A 81 6.16 -21.11 -16.58
C LYS A 81 6.37 -21.96 -15.33
N MET A 82 6.45 -21.34 -14.15
CA MET A 82 6.70 -22.03 -12.88
C MET A 82 5.40 -22.51 -12.22
N LYS A 83 5.55 -23.39 -11.23
CA LYS A 83 4.47 -23.73 -10.30
C LYS A 83 4.20 -22.50 -9.42
N LYS A 84 2.93 -22.29 -9.05
CA LYS A 84 2.50 -21.10 -8.26
C LYS A 84 3.34 -20.88 -7.00
N GLY A 85 3.68 -21.95 -6.28
CA GLY A 85 4.48 -21.85 -5.06
C GLY A 85 5.92 -21.37 -5.29
N ASP A 86 6.53 -21.77 -6.40
CA ASP A 86 7.90 -21.38 -6.76
C ASP A 86 7.92 -19.97 -7.36
N ALA A 87 6.92 -19.67 -8.19
CA ALA A 87 6.64 -18.33 -8.71
C ALA A 87 6.51 -17.29 -7.58
N ALA A 88 5.73 -17.61 -6.54
CA ALA A 88 5.54 -16.72 -5.41
C ALA A 88 6.83 -16.51 -4.59
N GLN A 89 7.70 -17.52 -4.51
CA GLN A 89 9.00 -17.37 -3.83
C GLN A 89 9.94 -16.47 -4.64
N LEU A 90 10.02 -16.70 -5.96
CA LEU A 90 10.85 -15.86 -6.83
C LEU A 90 10.40 -14.39 -6.79
N ALA A 91 9.09 -14.14 -6.78
CA ALA A 91 8.55 -12.79 -6.66
C ALA A 91 8.92 -12.13 -5.32
N GLU A 92 8.84 -12.87 -4.20
CA GLU A 92 9.27 -12.38 -2.88
C GLU A 92 10.76 -12.01 -2.88
N ASP A 93 11.62 -12.89 -3.40
CA ASP A 93 13.08 -12.68 -3.39
C ASP A 93 13.48 -11.43 -4.21
N GLU A 94 12.79 -11.19 -5.33
CA GLU A 94 13.09 -10.07 -6.23
C GLU A 94 12.45 -8.74 -5.80
N LEU A 95 11.28 -8.78 -5.16
CA LEU A 95 10.49 -7.58 -4.83
C LEU A 95 10.64 -7.11 -3.37
N THR A 96 11.12 -7.96 -2.46
CA THR A 96 11.35 -7.55 -1.06
C THR A 96 12.42 -6.45 -0.96
N ALA A 97 13.43 -6.46 -1.83
CA ALA A 97 14.51 -5.48 -1.81
C ALA A 97 14.26 -4.25 -2.69
N SER A 98 13.19 -4.22 -3.50
CA SER A 98 12.96 -3.15 -4.48
C SER A 98 12.12 -2.00 -3.95
N GLY A 99 11.48 -2.15 -2.78
CA GLY A 99 10.50 -1.17 -2.27
C GLY A 99 9.23 -1.09 -3.14
N TRP A 100 8.97 -2.13 -3.93
CA TRP A 100 7.81 -2.17 -4.83
C TRP A 100 6.51 -2.30 -4.05
N VAL A 101 5.52 -1.50 -4.42
CA VAL A 101 4.18 -1.46 -3.85
C VAL A 101 3.15 -1.66 -4.97
N PRO A 102 2.07 -2.45 -4.76
CA PRO A 102 1.00 -2.61 -5.73
C PRO A 102 0.29 -1.28 -6.05
N ASP A 103 -0.19 -1.14 -7.29
CA ASP A 103 -0.95 0.03 -7.77
C ASP A 103 -2.17 0.41 -6.91
N CYS A 104 -2.80 -0.56 -6.23
CA CYS A 104 -3.93 -0.28 -5.35
C CYS A 104 -3.52 0.45 -4.07
N LEU A 105 -2.25 0.37 -3.67
CA LEU A 105 -1.69 1.01 -2.48
C LEU A 105 -0.91 2.29 -2.81
N LEU A 106 -0.58 2.53 -4.08
CA LEU A 106 0.10 3.76 -4.47
C LEU A 106 -0.79 4.99 -4.22
N PRO A 107 -0.20 6.09 -3.75
CA PRO A 107 -0.93 7.35 -3.61
C PRO A 107 -1.52 7.76 -4.97
N VAL A 108 -2.74 8.29 -4.94
CA VAL A 108 -3.32 8.91 -6.14
C VAL A 108 -2.49 10.16 -6.42
N ALA A 109 -1.78 10.18 -7.55
CA ALA A 109 -1.08 11.39 -7.98
C ALA A 109 -2.13 12.50 -8.19
N ASP A 110 -1.87 13.65 -7.55
CA ASP A 110 -2.66 14.89 -7.48
C ASP A 110 -3.76 14.86 -6.38
N GLU A 111 -3.80 15.72 -5.35
CA GLU A 111 -3.45 17.15 -5.23
C GLU A 111 -2.91 17.51 -3.82
N GLU A 112 -2.16 18.61 -3.75
CA GLU A 112 -1.65 19.21 -2.51
C GLU A 112 -2.73 19.34 -1.43
N PHE A 113 -2.59 18.60 -0.33
CA PHE A 113 -3.38 18.82 0.88
C PHE A 113 -2.99 20.18 1.48
N THR A 114 -3.63 21.25 1.00
CA THR A 114 -3.56 22.56 1.67
C THR A 114 -4.27 22.45 3.01
N VAL A 115 -3.48 22.30 4.06
CA VAL A 115 -3.95 22.42 5.44
C VAL A 115 -4.60 23.80 5.57
N VAL A 116 -5.93 23.84 5.65
CA VAL A 116 -6.64 25.06 6.06
C VAL A 116 -6.27 25.26 7.52
N GLN A 117 -5.25 26.09 7.77
CA GLN A 117 -4.98 26.59 9.10
C GLN A 117 -6.24 27.31 9.58
N GLY A 118 -6.84 26.79 10.65
CA GLY A 118 -7.88 27.48 11.38
C GLY A 118 -7.35 28.86 11.75
N ALA A 119 -7.91 29.88 11.10
CA ALA A 119 -7.81 31.24 11.58
C ALA A 119 -8.56 31.26 12.91
N ASP A 120 -7.80 31.12 13.98
CA ASP A 120 -8.25 31.40 15.34
C ASP A 120 -8.78 32.84 15.37
N ASN A 121 -10.10 32.94 15.54
CA ASN A 121 -10.76 34.16 15.93
C ASN A 121 -10.33 34.50 17.36
N SER A 122 -9.39 35.44 17.53
CA SER A 122 -9.23 36.15 18.79
C SER A 122 -8.44 37.45 18.61
N ALA A 123 -9.13 38.58 18.74
CA ALA A 123 -8.87 39.52 19.83
C ALA A 123 -9.79 40.74 19.70
N ALA A 124 -10.73 40.84 20.64
CA ALA A 124 -11.32 42.11 21.04
C ALA A 124 -10.24 42.98 21.71
N ALA A 125 -10.20 44.26 21.34
CA ALA A 125 -9.86 45.42 22.19
C ALA A 125 -10.29 46.69 21.44
#